data_AF-A0A432Y7X3-F1
#
_entry.id   AF-A0A432Y7X3-F1
#
_cell.length_a   1.000
_cell.length_b   1.000
_cell.length_c   1.000
_cell.angle_alpha   90.00
_cell.angle_beta   90.00
_cell.angle_gamma   90.00
#
_symmetry.space_group_name_H-M   'P 1'
#
loop_
_entity.id
_entity.type
_entity.pdbx_description
1 polymer ?
#
loop_
_entity_poly.entity_id
_entity_poly.type
_entity_poly.pdbx_seq_one_letter_code
_entity_poly.pdbx_strand_id
1 'polypeptide(L)'
;MKLSKACLNYLIITTLTALSLSGYASEKNDDYRHLLLAGGALKICSNYSPSNCKETDWIDTLSNNNLKDGREVVRVDLSKSAQSVAIFQRFITMAKQTHNAGEQPLILFSTSASVNPYDAVIFYQSVFQQLGAKSMWLPLDVAVVKARSEGRCEDLSQVQSELLNNNDLDERYPELYQQQVNFCKSPQQTTDLLAQANGLFFNGGDQNLTRQAWVRADNSPSHALTLLSERVANRQTVVGGTSAGTAVQSAGPMISNGSSKAAMQQGSFAVEPPPRDCDLNNRCPAGLSVDSLTYNPAGGTGLFRFGTLDTHFSERSRQARLMSLAADTSTALAVGVDETTALVVNLDNGAFDVIGEHGVFIVRDATVQDDGVAAQVSYLWSGAHGDFNMR
;
A
#
# COMPACT_ATOMS: atom_id res chain seq x y z
N MET A 1 -78.88 11.26 13.50
CA MET A 1 -79.03 11.16 14.98
C MET A 1 -78.31 9.90 15.42
N LYS A 2 -77.22 9.87 16.19
CA LYS A 2 -76.72 10.76 17.25
C LYS A 2 -75.20 11.01 17.10
N LEU A 3 -74.80 12.22 17.49
CA LEU A 3 -73.47 12.72 17.89
C LEU A 3 -72.78 11.76 18.90
N SER A 4 -71.49 11.77 19.22
CA SER A 4 -70.30 12.61 18.98
C SER A 4 -69.12 11.82 19.58
N LYS A 5 -67.91 11.96 19.03
CA LYS A 5 -66.69 12.20 19.82
C LYS A 5 -65.56 12.62 18.89
N ALA A 6 -65.25 13.90 18.94
CA ALA A 6 -64.03 14.48 18.42
C ALA A 6 -62.84 14.03 19.28
N CYS A 7 -61.71 13.71 18.65
CA CYS A 7 -60.40 13.84 19.29
C CYS A 7 -59.42 14.47 18.31
N LEU A 8 -59.07 15.68 18.70
CA LEU A 8 -58.07 16.62 18.21
C LEU A 8 -56.68 15.95 18.19
N ASN A 9 -56.03 15.84 17.03
CA ASN A 9 -54.61 15.47 16.98
C ASN A 9 -53.77 16.75 17.07
N TYR A 10 -53.08 16.89 18.20
CA TYR A 10 -52.16 17.96 18.52
C TYR A 10 -50.89 17.88 17.66
N LEU A 11 -50.50 19.02 17.10
CA LEU A 11 -49.18 19.29 16.55
C LEU A 11 -48.20 19.43 17.72
N ILE A 12 -47.31 18.45 17.92
CA ILE A 12 -46.24 18.55 18.91
C ILE A 12 -45.08 19.34 18.30
N ILE A 13 -44.98 20.62 18.67
CA ILE A 13 -43.77 21.42 18.48
C ILE A 13 -42.94 21.22 19.75
N THR A 14 -41.92 20.36 19.70
CA THR A 14 -40.93 20.23 20.77
C THR A 14 -39.98 21.42 20.71
N THR A 15 -40.09 22.27 21.72
CA THR A 15 -39.20 23.39 22.00
C THR A 15 -37.78 22.89 22.30
N LEU A 16 -36.81 23.42 21.54
CA LEU A 16 -35.38 23.23 21.72
C LEU A 16 -34.92 23.93 23.02
N THR A 17 -34.82 23.19 24.12
CA THR A 17 -34.13 23.67 25.32
C THR A 17 -32.63 23.50 25.13
N ALA A 18 -31.93 24.62 24.94
CA ALA A 18 -30.48 24.68 25.01
C ALA A 18 -30.02 24.38 26.44
N LEU A 19 -29.60 23.14 26.71
CA LEU A 19 -28.77 22.83 27.86
C LEU A 19 -27.31 23.15 27.51
N SER A 20 -26.78 24.19 28.14
CA SER A 20 -25.34 24.43 28.21
C SER A 20 -24.69 23.34 29.07
N LEU A 21 -24.24 22.25 28.44
CA LEU A 21 -23.28 21.33 29.03
C LEU A 21 -21.89 21.94 28.89
N SER A 22 -21.51 22.73 29.90
CA SER A 22 -20.11 23.06 30.18
C SER A 22 -19.37 21.77 30.54
N GLY A 23 -18.41 21.37 29.70
CA GLY A 23 -17.39 20.37 30.04
C GLY A 23 -17.41 19.07 29.24
N TYR A 24 -17.60 19.10 27.92
CA TYR A 24 -16.93 18.11 27.08
C TYR A 24 -15.47 18.52 27.00
N ALA A 25 -14.60 17.78 27.68
CA ALA A 25 -13.18 17.79 27.37
C ALA A 25 -13.07 17.58 25.86
N SER A 26 -12.45 18.54 25.16
CA SER A 26 -11.97 18.34 23.80
C SER A 26 -11.22 17.02 23.80
N GLU A 27 -11.78 15.98 23.17
CA GLU A 27 -10.95 14.87 22.71
C GLU A 27 -9.80 15.54 21.96
N LYS A 28 -8.56 15.25 22.38
CA LYS A 28 -7.40 15.60 21.58
C LYS A 28 -7.68 14.99 20.21
N ASN A 29 -7.96 15.83 19.22
CA ASN A 29 -7.99 15.40 17.84
C ASN A 29 -6.55 14.97 17.52
N ASP A 30 -6.29 13.68 17.72
CA ASP A 30 -4.97 13.12 17.57
C ASP A 30 -4.68 13.05 16.06
N ASP A 31 -3.97 14.08 15.58
CA ASP A 31 -3.52 14.16 14.18
C ASP A 31 -2.54 13.04 13.82
N TYR A 32 -2.11 12.22 14.79
CA TYR A 32 -1.29 11.06 14.49
C TYR A 32 -1.99 10.12 13.51
N ARG A 33 -1.23 9.64 12.53
CA ARG A 33 -1.67 8.67 11.51
C ARG A 33 -0.64 7.57 11.42
N HIS A 34 -1.12 6.35 11.35
CA HIS A 34 -0.29 5.15 11.36
C HIS A 34 0.08 4.72 9.95
N LEU A 35 -0.88 4.76 9.03
CA LEU A 35 -0.73 4.24 7.67
C LEU A 35 -0.93 5.32 6.62
N LEU A 36 -0.14 5.25 5.55
CA LEU A 36 -0.36 5.97 4.30
C LEU A 36 -0.45 4.96 3.15
N LEU A 37 -1.61 4.92 2.50
CA LEU A 37 -1.98 3.91 1.52
C LEU A 37 -2.17 4.58 0.17
N ALA A 38 -1.12 4.66 -0.65
CA ALA A 38 -1.17 5.29 -1.97
C ALA A 38 -1.61 4.30 -3.07
N GLY A 39 -2.46 4.75 -3.98
CA GLY A 39 -3.01 3.92 -5.05
C GLY A 39 -2.03 3.60 -6.18
N GLY A 40 -0.88 4.27 -6.24
CA GLY A 40 0.13 4.02 -7.29
C GLY A 40 0.42 5.24 -8.14
N ALA A 41 1.29 5.04 -9.13
CA ALA A 41 1.72 6.05 -10.10
C ALA A 41 2.05 7.41 -9.47
N LEU A 42 2.92 7.40 -8.45
CA LEU A 42 3.44 8.64 -7.86
C LEU A 42 4.46 9.24 -8.84
N LYS A 43 4.03 10.32 -9.52
CA LYS A 43 4.72 10.95 -10.66
C LYS A 43 5.81 11.90 -10.18
N ILE A 44 6.95 11.34 -9.79
CA ILE A 44 8.16 12.10 -9.45
C ILE A 44 9.07 12.20 -10.68
N CYS A 45 9.71 13.35 -10.86
CA CYS A 45 10.65 13.60 -11.95
C CYS A 45 11.97 12.85 -11.76
N SER A 46 12.36 12.07 -12.78
CA SER A 46 13.68 11.46 -12.91
C SER A 46 14.08 11.32 -14.37
N ASN A 47 15.36 11.04 -14.65
CA ASN A 47 15.83 10.74 -16.00
C ASN A 47 15.21 9.45 -16.58
N TYR A 48 14.72 8.54 -15.72
CA TYR A 48 13.98 7.34 -16.15
C TYR A 48 12.51 7.62 -16.44
N SER A 49 11.96 8.72 -15.90
CA SER A 49 10.58 9.16 -16.12
C SER A 49 10.52 10.64 -16.54
N PRO A 50 11.10 11.02 -17.69
CA PRO A 50 11.20 12.43 -18.12
C PRO A 50 9.82 13.09 -18.32
N SER A 51 8.78 12.31 -18.62
CA SER A 51 7.41 12.81 -18.74
C SER A 51 6.89 13.45 -17.45
N ASN A 52 7.44 13.09 -16.28
CA ASN A 52 7.10 13.64 -14.97
C ASN A 52 7.83 14.96 -14.65
N CYS A 53 8.75 15.41 -15.50
CA CYS A 53 9.63 16.56 -15.24
C CYS A 53 9.14 17.86 -15.91
N LYS A 54 9.06 18.96 -15.15
CA LYS A 54 8.75 20.30 -15.66
C LYS A 54 9.74 20.76 -16.74
N GLU A 55 11.00 20.39 -16.57
CA GLU A 55 12.11 20.64 -17.50
C GLU A 55 12.99 19.38 -17.60
N THR A 56 13.59 19.15 -18.77
CA THR A 56 14.36 17.94 -19.06
C THR A 56 15.78 18.22 -19.58
N ASP A 57 16.17 19.48 -19.78
CA ASP A 57 17.49 19.86 -20.33
C ASP A 57 18.66 19.27 -19.52
N TRP A 58 18.48 19.14 -18.21
CA TRP A 58 19.47 18.52 -17.32
C TRP A 58 19.71 17.04 -17.64
N ILE A 59 18.74 16.31 -18.19
CA ILE A 59 18.87 14.90 -18.56
C ILE A 59 19.87 14.75 -19.71
N ASP A 60 19.78 15.61 -20.71
CA ASP A 60 20.71 15.61 -21.84
C ASP A 60 22.14 15.93 -21.39
N THR A 61 22.30 16.78 -20.37
CA THR A 61 23.62 17.05 -19.78
C THR A 61 24.20 15.85 -19.02
N LEU A 62 23.38 14.98 -18.44
CA LEU A 62 23.86 13.72 -17.82
C LEU A 62 24.49 12.81 -18.88
N SER A 63 23.83 12.69 -20.03
CA SER A 63 24.30 11.91 -21.17
C SER A 63 25.63 12.44 -21.73
N ASN A 64 25.79 13.77 -21.78
CA ASN A 64 27.01 14.42 -22.30
C ASN A 64 28.20 14.38 -21.32
N ASN A 65 27.95 14.36 -20.02
CA ASN A 65 28.99 14.40 -18.99
C ASN A 65 29.60 13.02 -18.65
N ASN A 66 29.30 11.96 -19.42
CA ASN A 66 29.78 10.61 -19.12
C ASN A 66 29.49 10.18 -17.66
N LEU A 67 28.30 10.50 -17.13
CA LEU A 67 27.73 9.69 -16.03
C LEU A 67 27.38 8.32 -16.63
N LYS A 68 28.44 7.53 -16.82
CA LYS A 68 28.55 6.40 -17.74
C LYS A 68 27.82 5.14 -17.29
N ASP A 69 27.20 5.10 -16.13
CA ASP A 69 26.54 3.87 -15.66
C ASP A 69 25.02 3.87 -15.83
N GLY A 70 24.44 4.93 -16.40
CA GLY A 70 23.01 4.98 -16.68
C GLY A 70 22.12 4.96 -15.44
N ARG A 71 22.64 5.20 -14.22
CA ARG A 71 21.84 5.27 -12.99
C ARG A 71 20.73 6.32 -13.04
N GLU A 72 19.69 6.04 -12.28
CA GLU A 72 18.59 6.99 -12.09
C GLU A 72 19.06 8.24 -11.33
N VAL A 73 18.60 9.41 -11.76
CA VAL A 73 18.78 10.69 -11.10
C VAL A 73 17.40 11.31 -10.92
N VAL A 74 17.04 11.60 -9.67
CA VAL A 74 15.74 12.15 -9.29
C VAL A 74 15.86 13.66 -9.01
N ARG A 75 14.87 14.44 -9.44
CA ARG A 75 14.75 15.88 -9.17
C ARG A 75 13.36 16.21 -8.66
N VAL A 76 13.17 16.09 -7.34
CA VAL A 76 11.84 16.27 -6.72
C VAL A 76 11.29 17.68 -6.98
N ASP A 77 12.14 18.70 -6.92
CA ASP A 77 11.81 20.11 -7.20
C ASP A 77 11.23 20.34 -8.60
N LEU A 78 11.68 19.54 -9.57
CA LEU A 78 11.25 19.58 -10.96
C LEU A 78 10.05 18.69 -11.27
N SER A 79 9.45 18.03 -10.27
CA SER A 79 8.27 17.18 -10.49
C SER A 79 7.06 18.01 -10.91
N LYS A 80 6.35 17.57 -11.97
CA LYS A 80 5.09 18.19 -12.43
C LYS A 80 3.97 17.99 -11.42
N SER A 81 3.85 16.81 -10.83
CA SER A 81 2.79 16.48 -9.88
C SER A 81 3.15 16.97 -8.48
N ALA A 82 2.57 18.10 -8.07
CA ALA A 82 2.69 18.59 -6.70
C ALA A 82 2.05 17.61 -5.68
N GLN A 83 1.00 16.90 -6.10
CA GLN A 83 0.26 15.92 -5.30
C GLN A 83 1.13 14.69 -4.98
N SER A 84 1.89 14.19 -5.95
CA SER A 84 2.83 13.07 -5.71
C SER A 84 3.90 13.46 -4.69
N VAL A 85 4.45 14.67 -4.81
CA VAL A 85 5.42 15.22 -3.86
C VAL A 85 4.79 15.36 -2.47
N ALA A 86 3.56 15.89 -2.40
CA ALA A 86 2.83 16.09 -1.15
C ALA A 86 2.53 14.76 -0.43
N ILE A 87 2.27 13.67 -1.15
CA ILE A 87 2.07 12.34 -0.55
C ILE A 87 3.34 11.86 0.17
N PHE A 88 4.52 11.97 -0.46
CA PHE A 88 5.78 11.65 0.22
C PHE A 88 6.09 12.58 1.40
N GLN A 89 5.82 13.88 1.24
CA GLN A 89 5.97 14.85 2.32
C GLN A 89 5.05 14.55 3.51
N ARG A 90 3.79 14.14 3.25
CA ARG A 90 2.86 13.71 4.30
C ARG A 90 3.41 12.49 5.04
N PHE A 91 3.96 11.50 4.32
CA PHE A 91 4.57 10.34 4.97
C PHE A 91 5.73 10.72 5.91
N ILE A 92 6.63 11.62 5.47
CA ILE A 92 7.71 12.14 6.31
C ILE A 92 7.16 12.89 7.52
N THR A 93 6.10 13.69 7.33
CA THR A 93 5.43 14.42 8.42
C THR A 93 4.84 13.48 9.45
N MET A 94 4.22 12.38 9.02
CA MET A 94 3.73 11.33 9.92
C MET A 94 4.88 10.69 10.69
N ALA A 95 5.99 10.36 10.03
CA ALA A 95 7.16 9.78 10.68
C ALA A 95 7.77 10.70 11.75
N LYS A 96 7.72 12.03 11.56
CA LYS A 96 8.15 13.02 12.57
C LYS A 96 7.30 13.03 13.84
N GLN A 97 6.09 12.50 13.79
CA GLN A 97 5.20 12.41 14.96
C GLN A 97 5.44 11.13 15.78
N THR A 98 6.27 10.20 15.31
CA THR A 98 6.60 8.97 16.04
C THR A 98 7.44 9.26 17.28
N HIS A 99 7.37 8.36 18.26
CA HIS A 99 8.20 8.47 19.47
C HIS A 99 9.69 8.55 19.12
N ASN A 100 10.41 9.49 19.74
CA ASN A 100 11.84 9.75 19.55
C ASN A 100 12.25 10.19 18.14
N ALA A 101 11.30 10.62 17.28
CA ALA A 101 11.66 11.24 16.02
C ALA A 101 12.40 12.56 16.24
N GLY A 102 13.58 12.70 15.63
CA GLY A 102 14.28 13.99 15.53
C GLY A 102 13.74 14.84 14.38
N GLU A 103 14.41 15.95 14.09
CA GLU A 103 14.05 16.85 12.97
C GLU A 103 14.06 16.14 11.61
N GLN A 104 14.94 15.14 11.45
CA GLN A 104 15.05 14.27 10.28
C GLN A 104 14.72 12.82 10.68
N PRO A 105 13.50 12.32 10.42
CA PRO A 105 13.14 10.95 10.74
C PRO A 105 13.91 9.98 9.85
N LEU A 106 14.17 8.77 10.36
CA LEU A 106 14.71 7.68 9.54
C LEU A 106 13.57 6.94 8.84
N ILE A 107 13.55 7.01 7.51
CA ILE A 107 12.65 6.26 6.64
C ILE A 107 13.39 5.06 6.06
N LEU A 108 12.93 3.86 6.41
CA LEU A 108 13.26 2.68 5.63
C LEU A 108 12.33 2.61 4.42
N PHE A 109 12.85 2.12 3.31
CA PHE A 109 12.02 1.71 2.18
C PHE A 109 12.34 0.27 1.79
N SER A 110 11.30 -0.49 1.47
CA SER A 110 11.41 -1.86 1.00
C SER A 110 11.12 -1.91 -0.49
N THR A 111 11.93 -2.68 -1.21
CA THR A 111 11.75 -2.98 -2.63
C THR A 111 11.22 -4.40 -2.87
N SER A 112 10.66 -5.05 -1.83
CA SER A 112 10.23 -6.45 -1.85
C SER A 112 9.11 -6.77 -2.83
N ALA A 113 8.42 -5.75 -3.37
CA ALA A 113 7.42 -5.95 -4.42
C ALA A 113 8.05 -6.08 -5.81
N SER A 114 9.33 -5.76 -5.97
CA SER A 114 9.98 -5.78 -7.28
C SER A 114 10.57 -7.15 -7.62
N VAL A 115 10.46 -7.52 -8.89
CA VAL A 115 11.24 -8.61 -9.49
C VAL A 115 12.74 -8.24 -9.58
N ASN A 116 13.04 -6.96 -9.79
CA ASN A 116 14.38 -6.42 -9.62
C ASN A 116 14.40 -5.51 -8.39
N PRO A 117 14.90 -5.98 -7.23
CA PRO A 117 14.87 -5.20 -5.99
C PRO A 117 15.75 -3.95 -6.04
N TYR A 118 16.68 -3.83 -7.00
CA TYR A 118 17.64 -2.73 -7.06
C TYR A 118 17.15 -1.51 -7.84
N ASP A 119 16.25 -1.69 -8.81
CA ASP A 119 15.84 -0.63 -9.75
C ASP A 119 15.27 0.61 -9.05
N ALA A 120 14.52 0.41 -7.97
CA ALA A 120 13.87 1.50 -7.25
C ALA A 120 14.68 2.04 -6.07
N VAL A 121 15.88 1.51 -5.81
CA VAL A 121 16.66 1.91 -4.62
C VAL A 121 17.06 3.37 -4.69
N ILE A 122 17.63 3.80 -5.82
CA ILE A 122 18.06 5.18 -6.03
C ILE A 122 16.86 6.12 -6.01
N PHE A 123 15.75 5.72 -6.63
CA PHE A 123 14.50 6.47 -6.62
C PHE A 123 14.06 6.83 -5.19
N TYR A 124 13.77 5.83 -4.36
CA TYR A 124 13.21 6.08 -3.03
C TYR A 124 14.21 6.78 -2.12
N GLN A 125 15.49 6.40 -2.18
CA GLN A 125 16.53 7.05 -1.42
C GLN A 125 16.61 8.55 -1.76
N SER A 126 16.63 8.89 -3.04
CA SER A 126 16.72 10.28 -3.49
C SER A 126 15.47 11.09 -3.11
N VAL A 127 14.27 10.52 -3.28
CA VAL A 127 13.01 11.20 -2.95
C VAL A 127 12.95 11.57 -1.47
N PHE A 128 13.20 10.62 -0.58
CA PHE A 128 13.11 10.88 0.87
C PHE A 128 14.22 11.83 1.35
N GLN A 129 15.44 11.72 0.82
CA GLN A 129 16.54 12.62 1.17
C GLN A 129 16.29 14.06 0.71
N GLN A 130 15.85 14.26 -0.53
CA GLN A 130 15.55 15.60 -1.06
C GLN A 130 14.37 16.27 -0.31
N LEU A 131 13.47 15.46 0.27
CA LEU A 131 12.37 15.92 1.10
C LEU A 131 12.71 16.06 2.60
N GLY A 132 13.99 15.91 2.96
CA GLY A 132 14.50 16.23 4.29
C GLY A 132 14.42 15.11 5.33
N ALA A 133 14.28 13.85 4.90
CA ALA A 133 14.39 12.69 5.78
C ALA A 133 15.75 11.98 5.62
N LYS A 134 16.17 11.25 6.65
CA LYS A 134 17.19 10.21 6.45
C LYS A 134 16.50 9.02 5.78
N SER A 135 17.15 8.37 4.84
CA SER A 135 16.58 7.20 4.17
C SER A 135 17.58 6.07 4.04
N MET A 136 17.12 4.84 4.26
CA MET A 136 17.91 3.64 4.02
C MET A 136 17.07 2.56 3.35
N TRP A 137 17.69 1.82 2.45
CA TRP A 137 17.09 0.64 1.86
C TRP A 137 17.05 -0.50 2.89
N LEU A 138 15.90 -1.18 3.01
CA LEU A 138 15.75 -2.44 3.72
C LEU A 138 15.78 -3.57 2.68
N PRO A 139 16.92 -4.28 2.53
CA PRO A 139 17.11 -5.27 1.46
C PRO A 139 16.54 -6.64 1.86
N LEU A 140 15.32 -6.64 2.40
CA LEU A 140 14.53 -7.83 2.71
C LEU A 140 13.53 -8.08 1.59
N ASP A 141 13.70 -9.19 0.88
CA ASP A 141 12.78 -9.70 -0.14
C ASP A 141 12.62 -11.22 0.00
N VAL A 142 11.84 -11.83 -0.89
CA VAL A 142 11.60 -13.28 -0.87
C VAL A 142 12.88 -14.09 -1.11
N ALA A 143 13.82 -13.57 -1.91
CA ALA A 143 15.09 -14.25 -2.18
C ALA A 143 15.97 -14.29 -0.93
N VAL A 144 16.04 -13.20 -0.16
CA VAL A 144 16.74 -13.18 1.12
C VAL A 144 16.10 -14.13 2.13
N VAL A 145 14.77 -14.19 2.20
CA VAL A 145 14.07 -15.13 3.09
C VAL A 145 14.41 -16.58 2.72
N LYS A 146 14.34 -16.93 1.44
CA LYS A 146 14.68 -18.26 0.92
C LYS A 146 16.15 -18.60 1.18
N ALA A 147 17.06 -17.71 0.77
CA ALA A 147 18.50 -17.90 0.93
C ALA A 147 18.91 -18.09 2.40
N ARG A 148 18.33 -17.32 3.33
CA ARG A 148 18.54 -17.52 4.78
C ARG A 148 18.06 -18.90 5.24
N SER A 149 16.88 -19.33 4.80
CA SER A 149 16.32 -20.62 5.19
C SER A 149 17.12 -21.83 4.67
N GLU A 150 17.81 -21.66 3.54
CA GLU A 150 18.59 -22.71 2.89
C GLU A 150 20.10 -22.59 3.12
N GLY A 151 20.56 -21.54 3.81
CA GLY A 151 21.99 -21.26 4.00
C GLY A 151 22.72 -20.83 2.72
N ARG A 152 21.99 -20.27 1.74
CA ARG A 152 22.47 -19.91 0.38
C ARG A 152 22.70 -18.41 0.19
N CYS A 153 23.02 -17.66 1.25
CA CYS A 153 23.24 -16.21 1.14
C CYS A 153 24.44 -15.80 0.27
N GLU A 154 25.44 -16.68 0.11
CA GLU A 154 26.57 -16.45 -0.83
C GLU A 154 26.12 -16.57 -2.30
N ASP A 155 25.14 -17.44 -2.56
CA ASP A 155 24.61 -17.74 -3.90
C ASP A 155 23.31 -16.98 -4.18
N LEU A 156 23.17 -15.77 -3.62
CA LEU A 156 21.92 -15.02 -3.66
C LEU A 156 21.45 -14.75 -5.11
N SER A 157 22.37 -14.50 -6.05
CA SER A 157 22.04 -14.29 -7.46
C SER A 157 21.31 -15.50 -8.05
N GLN A 158 21.73 -16.73 -7.72
CA GLN A 158 21.05 -17.94 -8.16
C GLN A 158 19.65 -18.08 -7.56
N VAL A 159 19.49 -17.74 -6.26
CA VAL A 159 18.17 -17.74 -5.61
C VAL A 159 17.24 -16.71 -6.24
N GLN A 160 17.76 -15.54 -6.62
CA GLN A 160 17.02 -14.51 -7.34
C GLN A 160 16.61 -14.98 -8.74
N SER A 161 17.49 -15.63 -9.49
CA SER A 161 17.16 -16.27 -10.77
C SER A 161 16.03 -17.29 -10.64
N GLU A 162 16.09 -18.15 -9.63
CA GLU A 162 15.10 -19.22 -9.38
C GLU A 162 13.71 -18.67 -9.05
N LEU A 163 13.63 -17.62 -8.23
CA LEU A 163 12.34 -17.10 -7.70
C LEU A 163 11.77 -15.95 -8.50
N LEU A 164 12.63 -15.06 -9.00
CA LEU A 164 12.25 -13.80 -9.62
C LEU A 164 12.44 -13.85 -11.15
N ASN A 165 13.02 -14.93 -11.70
CA ASN A 165 13.35 -15.05 -13.12
C ASN A 165 14.19 -13.84 -13.59
N ASN A 166 15.15 -13.43 -12.77
CA ASN A 166 15.96 -12.24 -12.98
C ASN A 166 17.43 -12.58 -12.78
N ASN A 167 18.17 -12.64 -13.88
CA ASN A 167 19.55 -13.11 -13.92
C ASN A 167 20.55 -11.94 -13.90
N ASP A 168 21.80 -12.28 -13.63
CA ASP A 168 22.97 -11.38 -13.76
C ASP A 168 22.81 -10.09 -12.95
N LEU A 169 22.13 -10.20 -11.80
CA LEU A 169 21.82 -9.10 -10.91
C LEU A 169 23.05 -8.61 -10.15
N ASP A 170 23.96 -9.54 -9.85
CA ASP A 170 25.30 -9.30 -9.30
C ASP A 170 26.22 -8.58 -10.27
N GLU A 171 26.12 -8.85 -11.57
CA GLU A 171 26.89 -8.15 -12.59
C GLU A 171 26.33 -6.76 -12.89
N ARG A 172 25.01 -6.62 -12.95
CA ARG A 172 24.34 -5.34 -13.26
C ARG A 172 24.33 -4.34 -12.09
N TYR A 173 24.26 -4.82 -10.85
CA TYR A 173 24.19 -3.99 -9.65
C TYR A 173 25.15 -4.46 -8.55
N PRO A 174 26.47 -4.53 -8.80
CA PRO A 174 27.43 -5.19 -7.92
C PRO A 174 27.45 -4.62 -6.49
N GLU A 175 27.31 -3.30 -6.33
CA GLU A 175 27.29 -2.65 -5.02
C GLU A 175 26.04 -3.02 -4.20
N LEU A 176 24.85 -2.92 -4.82
CA LEU A 176 23.58 -3.23 -4.15
C LEU A 176 23.42 -4.73 -3.91
N TYR A 177 23.91 -5.56 -4.83
CA TYR A 177 24.00 -7.00 -4.65
C TYR A 177 24.85 -7.36 -3.44
N GLN A 178 26.07 -6.82 -3.33
CA GLN A 178 26.94 -7.12 -2.20
C GLN A 178 26.33 -6.61 -0.88
N GLN A 179 25.66 -5.47 -0.90
CA GLN A 179 24.90 -4.97 0.25
C GLN A 179 23.81 -5.96 0.68
N GLN A 180 23.04 -6.52 -0.27
CA GLN A 180 21.99 -7.48 0.02
C GLN A 180 22.54 -8.83 0.51
N VAL A 181 23.66 -9.31 -0.05
CA VAL A 181 24.38 -10.50 0.42
C VAL A 181 24.82 -10.32 1.88
N ASN A 182 25.43 -9.18 2.21
CA ASN A 182 25.87 -8.87 3.58
C ASN A 182 24.68 -8.82 4.56
N PHE A 183 23.57 -8.23 4.13
CA PHE A 183 22.33 -8.24 4.90
C PHE A 183 21.77 -9.66 5.06
N CYS A 184 21.75 -10.47 4.01
CA CYS A 184 21.28 -11.85 4.05
C CYS A 184 22.02 -12.65 5.13
N LYS A 185 23.34 -12.54 5.18
CA LYS A 185 24.22 -13.18 6.19
C LYS A 185 24.02 -12.69 7.62
N SER A 186 23.36 -11.55 7.79
CA SER A 186 23.19 -10.88 9.09
C SER A 186 21.71 -10.74 9.48
N PRO A 187 20.99 -11.82 9.83
CA PRO A 187 19.55 -11.75 10.15
C PRO A 187 19.16 -10.68 11.17
N GLN A 188 20.01 -10.48 12.18
CA GLN A 188 19.84 -9.48 13.24
C GLN A 188 19.72 -8.04 12.69
N GLN A 189 20.36 -7.75 11.55
CA GLN A 189 20.29 -6.43 10.91
C GLN A 189 18.86 -6.06 10.52
N THR A 190 17.98 -7.05 10.26
CA THR A 190 16.55 -6.81 10.01
C THR A 190 15.90 -6.16 11.23
N THR A 191 16.13 -6.73 12.41
CA THR A 191 15.59 -6.24 13.69
C THR A 191 16.18 -4.88 14.05
N ASP A 192 17.49 -4.72 13.88
CA ASP A 192 18.20 -3.48 14.25
C ASP A 192 17.75 -2.29 13.40
N LEU A 193 17.57 -2.50 12.09
CA LEU A 193 17.05 -1.47 11.19
C LEU A 193 15.60 -1.10 11.54
N LEU A 194 14.73 -2.09 11.72
CA LEU A 194 13.33 -1.85 12.06
C LEU A 194 13.17 -1.13 13.40
N ALA A 195 13.98 -1.49 14.40
CA ALA A 195 13.94 -0.88 15.73
C ALA A 195 14.29 0.63 15.76
N GLN A 196 15.05 1.10 14.77
CA GLN A 196 15.48 2.50 14.67
C GLN A 196 14.60 3.33 13.72
N ALA A 197 13.85 2.68 12.84
CA ALA A 197 13.06 3.35 11.82
C ALA A 197 11.85 4.09 12.41
N ASN A 198 11.65 5.34 11.98
CA ASN A 198 10.45 6.13 12.24
C ASN A 198 9.38 5.91 11.15
N GLY A 199 9.77 5.38 9.99
CA GLY A 199 8.83 4.97 8.96
C GLY A 199 9.36 3.83 8.12
N LEU A 200 8.46 3.00 7.60
CA LEU A 200 8.74 1.99 6.56
C LEU A 200 7.82 2.20 5.36
N PHE A 201 8.39 2.37 4.16
CA PHE A 201 7.63 2.54 2.93
C PHE A 201 7.77 1.34 1.99
N PHE A 202 6.66 0.69 1.63
CA PHE A 202 6.63 -0.42 0.67
C PHE A 202 6.43 0.08 -0.76
N ASN A 203 7.29 -0.38 -1.67
CA ASN A 203 7.19 -0.02 -3.08
C ASN A 203 6.01 -0.68 -3.82
N GLY A 204 5.75 -0.20 -5.03
CA GLY A 204 4.88 -0.85 -6.00
C GLY A 204 5.57 -1.99 -6.75
N GLY A 205 4.79 -2.90 -7.32
CA GLY A 205 5.29 -4.10 -7.98
C GLY A 205 4.26 -5.22 -7.88
N ASP A 206 4.67 -6.35 -7.30
CA ASP A 206 3.84 -7.51 -7.02
C ASP A 206 3.65 -7.71 -5.49
N GLN A 207 2.42 -7.57 -5.02
CA GLN A 207 2.08 -7.70 -3.60
C GLN A 207 2.32 -9.11 -3.06
N ASN A 208 2.32 -10.13 -3.93
CA ASN A 208 2.59 -11.51 -3.52
C ASN A 208 4.05 -11.67 -3.10
N LEU A 209 5.00 -11.02 -3.78
CA LEU A 209 6.42 -11.03 -3.41
C LEU A 209 6.66 -10.37 -2.05
N THR A 210 6.03 -9.22 -1.80
CA THR A 210 6.10 -8.58 -0.47
C THR A 210 5.46 -9.45 0.59
N ARG A 211 4.30 -10.06 0.31
CA ARG A 211 3.69 -11.00 1.26
C ARG A 211 4.64 -12.14 1.61
N GLN A 212 5.28 -12.78 0.64
CA GLN A 212 6.22 -13.88 0.87
C GLN A 212 7.48 -13.47 1.65
N ALA A 213 7.88 -12.19 1.58
CA ALA A 213 9.00 -11.66 2.36
C ALA A 213 8.65 -11.39 3.84
N TRP A 214 7.38 -11.14 4.16
CA TRP A 214 6.93 -10.66 5.48
C TRP A 214 6.00 -11.62 6.22
N VAL A 215 5.32 -12.52 5.51
CA VAL A 215 4.39 -13.52 6.03
C VAL A 215 4.96 -14.91 5.74
N ARG A 216 4.93 -15.81 6.73
CA ARG A 216 5.43 -17.19 6.56
C ARG A 216 4.46 -18.01 5.70
N ALA A 217 4.97 -19.13 5.18
CA ALA A 217 4.19 -20.07 4.36
C ALA A 217 2.96 -20.67 5.11
N ASP A 218 3.00 -20.73 6.44
CA ASP A 218 1.88 -21.15 7.29
C ASP A 218 0.88 -20.01 7.59
N ASN A 219 1.02 -18.87 6.92
CA ASN A 219 0.27 -17.63 7.11
C ASN A 219 0.51 -16.90 8.45
N SER A 220 1.47 -17.36 9.27
CA SER A 220 1.87 -16.62 10.49
C SER A 220 2.74 -15.40 10.15
N PRO A 221 2.70 -14.32 10.94
CA PRO A 221 3.56 -13.17 10.73
C PRO A 221 5.03 -13.53 10.97
N SER A 222 5.93 -13.18 10.05
CA SER A 222 7.38 -13.34 10.28
C SER A 222 7.85 -12.55 11.50
N HIS A 223 9.05 -12.84 12.01
CA HIS A 223 9.64 -12.05 13.11
C HIS A 223 9.72 -10.55 12.76
N ALA A 224 10.08 -10.23 11.52
CA ALA A 224 10.13 -8.85 11.03
C ALA A 224 8.74 -8.18 11.03
N LEU A 225 7.70 -8.91 10.61
CA LEU A 225 6.32 -8.39 10.62
C LEU A 225 5.77 -8.26 12.03
N THR A 226 6.06 -9.18 12.95
CA THR A 226 5.69 -9.07 14.36
C THR A 226 6.29 -7.79 14.96
N LEU A 227 7.59 -7.59 14.79
CA LEU A 227 8.28 -6.39 15.27
C LEU A 227 7.72 -5.10 14.65
N LEU A 228 7.49 -5.09 13.34
CA LEU A 228 6.89 -3.94 12.66
C LEU A 228 5.50 -3.62 13.24
N SER A 229 4.66 -4.64 13.42
CA SER A 229 3.30 -4.49 13.95
C SER A 229 3.29 -3.94 15.37
N GLU A 230 4.18 -4.45 16.23
CA GLU A 230 4.37 -3.93 17.60
C GLU A 230 4.79 -2.46 17.61
N ARG A 231 5.74 -2.09 16.73
CA ARG A 231 6.19 -0.71 16.62
C ARG A 231 5.12 0.24 16.10
N VAL A 232 4.32 -0.21 15.13
CA VAL A 232 3.17 0.57 14.62
C VAL A 232 2.16 0.78 15.73
N ALA A 233 1.76 -0.28 16.45
CA ALA A 233 0.83 -0.20 17.56
C ALA A 233 1.31 0.72 18.70
N ASN A 234 2.62 0.76 18.93
CA ASN A 234 3.24 1.63 19.94
C ASN A 234 3.59 3.03 19.43
N ARG A 235 3.14 3.42 18.22
CA ARG A 235 3.41 4.73 17.59
C ARG A 235 4.91 5.06 17.48
N GLN A 236 5.74 4.03 17.34
CA GLN A 236 7.20 4.14 17.18
C GLN A 236 7.61 4.17 15.70
N THR A 237 6.74 3.76 14.80
CA THR A 237 6.94 3.82 13.35
C THR A 237 5.61 3.99 12.64
N VAL A 238 5.63 4.62 11.46
CA VAL A 238 4.50 4.67 10.53
C VAL A 238 4.78 3.81 9.31
N VAL A 239 3.73 3.33 8.63
CA VAL A 239 3.89 2.49 7.44
C VAL A 239 3.24 3.13 6.23
N GLY A 240 3.99 3.23 5.14
CA GLY A 240 3.56 3.75 3.87
C GLY A 240 3.59 2.66 2.81
N GLY A 241 2.75 2.78 1.79
CA GLY A 241 2.78 1.88 0.65
C GLY A 241 2.30 2.57 -0.61
N THR A 242 2.74 2.09 -1.77
CA THR A 242 2.19 2.48 -3.07
C THR A 242 1.88 1.26 -3.90
N SER A 243 0.72 1.24 -4.57
CA SER A 243 0.31 0.11 -5.42
C SER A 243 0.36 -1.23 -4.65
N ALA A 244 1.20 -2.19 -5.06
CA ALA A 244 1.42 -3.44 -4.33
C ALA A 244 1.73 -3.25 -2.83
N GLY A 245 2.52 -2.23 -2.46
CA GLY A 245 2.84 -1.91 -1.08
C GLY A 245 1.65 -1.41 -0.26
N THR A 246 0.59 -0.95 -0.91
CA THR A 246 -0.71 -0.65 -0.28
C THR A 246 -1.56 -1.93 -0.21
N ALA A 247 -1.70 -2.65 -1.32
CA ALA A 247 -2.52 -3.87 -1.37
C ALA A 247 -2.10 -4.91 -0.32
N VAL A 248 -0.79 -5.07 -0.12
CA VAL A 248 -0.22 -6.01 0.86
C VAL A 248 -0.56 -5.65 2.30
N GLN A 249 -1.05 -4.45 2.61
CA GLN A 249 -1.41 -4.09 3.99
C GLN A 249 -2.76 -4.63 4.44
N SER A 250 -3.56 -5.20 3.52
CA SER A 250 -4.89 -5.75 3.81
C SER A 250 -4.84 -6.81 4.92
N ALA A 251 -5.70 -6.67 5.93
CA ALA A 251 -5.99 -7.75 6.89
C ALA A 251 -7.10 -8.68 6.40
N GLY A 252 -8.04 -8.16 5.61
CA GLY A 252 -9.00 -8.97 4.87
C GLY A 252 -8.35 -9.70 3.70
N PRO A 253 -9.12 -10.48 2.92
CA PRO A 253 -8.67 -11.11 1.69
C PRO A 253 -7.85 -10.16 0.81
N MET A 254 -6.60 -10.51 0.54
CA MET A 254 -5.70 -9.67 -0.25
C MET A 254 -5.82 -10.07 -1.72
N ILE A 255 -6.26 -9.15 -2.58
CA ILE A 255 -6.28 -9.37 -4.04
C ILE A 255 -4.87 -9.71 -4.51
N SER A 256 -4.69 -10.87 -5.15
CA SER A 256 -3.40 -11.31 -5.72
C SER A 256 -3.33 -11.13 -7.23
N ASN A 257 -4.47 -11.19 -7.94
CA ASN A 257 -4.55 -10.98 -9.39
C ASN A 257 -5.97 -10.58 -9.84
N GLY A 258 -6.09 -10.11 -11.09
CA GLY A 258 -7.30 -10.26 -11.87
C GLY A 258 -7.98 -8.97 -12.32
N SER A 259 -8.97 -9.11 -13.21
CA SER A 259 -9.70 -8.00 -13.81
C SER A 259 -11.16 -7.95 -13.34
N SER A 260 -11.79 -6.78 -13.45
CA SER A 260 -13.24 -6.63 -13.23
C SER A 260 -14.07 -7.48 -14.18
N LYS A 261 -13.63 -7.64 -15.44
CA LYS A 261 -14.31 -8.50 -16.40
C LYS A 261 -14.31 -9.96 -15.94
N ALA A 262 -13.17 -10.50 -15.54
CA ALA A 262 -13.08 -11.87 -15.09
C ALA A 262 -13.85 -12.09 -13.78
N ALA A 263 -13.76 -11.14 -12.84
CA ALA A 263 -14.52 -11.19 -11.58
C ALA A 263 -16.03 -11.30 -11.81
N MET A 264 -16.58 -10.51 -12.74
CA MET A 264 -18.00 -10.58 -13.09
C MET A 264 -18.40 -11.87 -13.80
N GLN A 265 -17.48 -12.50 -14.53
CA GLN A 265 -17.76 -13.71 -15.30
C GLN A 265 -17.58 -15.00 -14.50
N GLN A 266 -16.66 -15.01 -13.54
CA GLN A 266 -16.16 -16.23 -12.90
C GLN A 266 -16.19 -16.17 -11.37
N GLY A 267 -16.44 -15.00 -10.78
CA GLY A 267 -16.28 -14.77 -9.34
C GLY A 267 -14.80 -14.67 -8.92
N SER A 268 -14.55 -14.89 -7.64
CA SER A 268 -13.21 -14.85 -7.03
C SER A 268 -12.74 -16.22 -6.55
N PHE A 269 -11.42 -16.45 -6.63
CA PHE A 269 -10.80 -17.74 -6.30
C PHE A 269 -9.71 -17.60 -5.22
N ALA A 270 -9.84 -18.37 -4.14
CA ALA A 270 -8.87 -18.43 -3.04
C ALA A 270 -7.67 -19.33 -3.40
N VAL A 271 -6.91 -18.96 -4.43
CA VAL A 271 -5.78 -19.73 -4.97
C VAL A 271 -4.61 -18.82 -5.31
N GLU A 272 -3.43 -19.42 -5.51
CA GLU A 272 -2.27 -18.69 -6.02
C GLU A 272 -2.57 -18.06 -7.39
N PRO A 273 -2.04 -16.85 -7.66
CA PRO A 273 -2.28 -16.18 -8.93
C PRO A 273 -1.73 -17.00 -10.10
N PRO A 274 -2.46 -17.11 -11.21
CA PRO A 274 -1.95 -17.77 -12.42
C PRO A 274 -0.65 -17.09 -12.90
N PRO A 275 0.31 -17.86 -13.46
CA PRO A 275 1.50 -17.27 -14.08
C PRO A 275 1.12 -16.27 -15.17
N ARG A 276 1.86 -15.15 -15.26
CA ARG A 276 1.51 -14.03 -16.16
C ARG A 276 1.48 -14.41 -17.64
N ASP A 277 2.18 -15.46 -18.03
CA ASP A 277 2.33 -15.98 -19.39
C ASP A 277 1.63 -17.33 -19.59
N CYS A 278 0.73 -17.71 -18.67
CA CYS A 278 0.06 -19.01 -18.73
C CYS A 278 -0.88 -19.13 -19.95
N ASP A 279 -1.35 -18.02 -20.50
CA ASP A 279 -2.18 -17.94 -21.71
C ASP A 279 -1.38 -18.28 -22.98
N LEU A 280 -0.12 -17.84 -23.08
CA LEU A 280 0.73 -18.04 -24.26
C LEU A 280 0.96 -19.51 -24.61
N ASN A 281 0.84 -20.41 -23.63
CA ASN A 281 1.08 -21.84 -23.80
C ASN A 281 -0.09 -22.72 -23.32
N ASN A 282 -1.28 -22.14 -23.06
CA ASN A 282 -2.44 -22.83 -22.49
C ASN A 282 -2.11 -23.62 -21.21
N ARG A 283 -1.30 -23.00 -20.34
CA ARG A 283 -0.79 -23.55 -19.07
C ARG A 283 -1.51 -22.97 -17.85
N CYS A 284 -2.56 -22.16 -18.05
CA CYS A 284 -3.32 -21.66 -16.92
C CYS A 284 -3.94 -22.83 -16.15
N PRO A 285 -3.99 -22.76 -14.80
CA PRO A 285 -4.66 -23.79 -14.01
C PRO A 285 -6.11 -23.99 -14.47
N ALA A 286 -6.61 -25.20 -14.33
CA ALA A 286 -7.95 -25.56 -14.81
C ALA A 286 -9.02 -24.61 -14.25
N GLY A 287 -9.83 -24.01 -15.13
CA GLY A 287 -10.89 -23.06 -14.76
C GLY A 287 -10.41 -21.62 -14.54
N LEU A 288 -9.12 -21.34 -14.68
CA LEU A 288 -8.54 -20.00 -14.53
C LEU A 288 -7.97 -19.47 -15.85
N SER A 289 -7.81 -18.16 -15.90
CA SER A 289 -7.13 -17.39 -16.94
C SER A 289 -6.11 -16.45 -16.29
N VAL A 290 -5.21 -15.88 -17.09
CA VAL A 290 -4.27 -14.84 -16.63
C VAL A 290 -4.96 -13.66 -15.93
N ASP A 291 -6.23 -13.42 -16.22
CA ASP A 291 -7.02 -12.32 -15.67
C ASP A 291 -7.98 -12.73 -14.55
N SER A 292 -8.01 -14.01 -14.16
CA SER A 292 -8.93 -14.48 -13.12
C SER A 292 -8.65 -13.79 -11.79
N LEU A 293 -9.72 -13.37 -11.11
CA LEU A 293 -9.65 -12.72 -9.80
C LEU A 293 -9.23 -13.75 -8.75
N THR A 294 -7.98 -13.69 -8.33
CA THR A 294 -7.46 -14.52 -7.24
C THR A 294 -7.14 -13.68 -6.02
N TYR A 295 -7.18 -14.31 -4.85
CA TYR A 295 -6.87 -13.66 -3.59
C TYR A 295 -6.20 -14.60 -2.58
N ASN A 296 -5.44 -14.01 -1.66
CA ASN A 296 -4.93 -14.69 -0.48
C ASN A 296 -5.94 -14.53 0.67
N PRO A 297 -6.59 -15.61 1.15
CA PRO A 297 -7.65 -15.52 2.17
C PRO A 297 -7.12 -15.06 3.54
N ALA A 298 -5.85 -15.32 3.84
CA ALA A 298 -5.20 -14.88 5.08
C ALA A 298 -4.72 -13.41 5.03
N GLY A 299 -5.05 -12.66 3.97
CA GLY A 299 -4.62 -11.27 3.80
C GLY A 299 -3.11 -11.14 3.52
N GLY A 300 -2.58 -9.93 3.73
CA GLY A 300 -1.17 -9.62 3.59
C GLY A 300 -0.49 -9.41 4.94
N THR A 301 0.09 -8.25 5.20
CA THR A 301 0.74 -7.90 6.48
C THR A 301 -0.26 -7.66 7.60
N GLY A 302 -1.54 -7.40 7.27
CA GLY A 302 -2.60 -7.18 8.24
C GLY A 302 -2.57 -5.85 8.99
N LEU A 303 -1.69 -4.92 8.61
CA LEU A 303 -1.58 -3.60 9.25
C LEU A 303 -2.85 -2.77 9.06
N PHE A 304 -3.45 -2.79 7.86
CA PHE A 304 -4.77 -2.22 7.62
C PHE A 304 -5.85 -3.19 8.07
N ARG A 305 -6.16 -3.15 9.38
CA ARG A 305 -7.09 -4.09 10.02
C ARG A 305 -8.57 -3.92 9.65
N PHE A 306 -8.92 -2.85 8.94
CA PHE A 306 -10.32 -2.53 8.66
C PHE A 306 -10.90 -3.34 7.50
N GLY A 307 -10.09 -3.88 6.59
CA GLY A 307 -10.61 -4.64 5.46
C GLY A 307 -9.61 -4.95 4.34
N THR A 308 -10.14 -4.99 3.11
CA THR A 308 -9.38 -5.27 1.88
C THR A 308 -9.03 -3.98 1.14
N LEU A 309 -7.82 -3.93 0.57
CA LEU A 309 -7.33 -2.81 -0.23
C LEU A 309 -7.17 -3.19 -1.70
N ASP A 310 -7.48 -2.23 -2.57
CA ASP A 310 -7.19 -2.25 -4.00
C ASP A 310 -6.56 -0.91 -4.44
N THR A 311 -5.83 -0.93 -5.54
CA THR A 311 -5.00 0.18 -6.03
C THR A 311 -5.11 0.36 -7.55
N HIS A 312 -4.56 1.44 -8.10
CA HIS A 312 -4.72 1.83 -9.50
C HIS A 312 -6.18 1.75 -9.94
N PHE A 313 -7.05 2.23 -9.06
CA PHE A 313 -8.38 1.66 -8.92
C PHE A 313 -9.30 2.06 -10.07
N SER A 314 -9.60 3.36 -10.18
CA SER A 314 -10.43 3.87 -11.26
C SER A 314 -9.73 3.77 -12.61
N GLU A 315 -8.41 3.96 -12.66
CA GLU A 315 -7.61 3.94 -13.89
C GLU A 315 -7.61 2.57 -14.57
N ARG A 316 -7.83 1.49 -13.80
CA ARG A 316 -7.89 0.12 -14.31
C ARG A 316 -9.28 -0.49 -14.21
N SER A 317 -10.31 0.33 -14.00
CA SER A 317 -11.71 -0.09 -13.89
C SER A 317 -11.93 -1.20 -12.85
N ARG A 318 -11.30 -1.10 -11.68
CA ARG A 318 -11.25 -2.18 -10.66
C ARG A 318 -12.46 -2.20 -9.70
N GLN A 319 -13.50 -1.41 -9.96
CA GLN A 319 -14.70 -1.34 -9.14
C GLN A 319 -15.39 -2.70 -9.01
N ALA A 320 -15.66 -3.37 -10.14
CA ALA A 320 -16.39 -4.63 -10.11
C ALA A 320 -15.57 -5.74 -9.44
N ARG A 321 -14.25 -5.84 -9.68
CA ARG A 321 -13.44 -6.87 -8.99
C ARG A 321 -13.42 -6.70 -7.48
N LEU A 322 -13.38 -5.46 -6.98
CA LEU A 322 -13.37 -5.20 -5.54
C LEU A 322 -14.73 -5.52 -4.91
N MET A 323 -15.82 -5.12 -5.56
CA MET A 323 -17.18 -5.44 -5.09
C MET A 323 -17.47 -6.94 -5.15
N SER A 324 -17.08 -7.63 -6.23
CA SER A 324 -17.22 -9.08 -6.36
C SER A 324 -16.44 -9.80 -5.26
N LEU A 325 -15.17 -9.45 -5.04
CA LEU A 325 -14.40 -10.05 -3.95
C LEU A 325 -15.07 -9.79 -2.59
N ALA A 326 -15.49 -8.55 -2.33
CA ALA A 326 -16.11 -8.19 -1.06
C ALA A 326 -17.39 -9.01 -0.80
N ALA A 327 -18.21 -9.21 -1.83
CA ALA A 327 -19.42 -10.02 -1.75
C ALA A 327 -19.11 -11.51 -1.55
N ASP A 328 -18.23 -12.08 -2.38
CA ASP A 328 -17.87 -13.51 -2.34
C ASP A 328 -17.23 -13.92 -1.00
N THR A 329 -16.54 -12.98 -0.35
CA THR A 329 -15.82 -13.24 0.90
C THR A 329 -16.51 -12.68 2.14
N SER A 330 -17.69 -12.06 1.99
CA SER A 330 -18.39 -11.35 3.06
C SER A 330 -17.50 -10.32 3.77
N THR A 331 -16.62 -9.65 3.02
CA THR A 331 -15.74 -8.61 3.54
C THR A 331 -16.54 -7.33 3.81
N ALA A 332 -16.63 -6.92 5.07
CA ALA A 332 -17.47 -5.80 5.50
C ALA A 332 -17.04 -4.44 4.94
N LEU A 333 -15.73 -4.24 4.73
CA LEU A 333 -15.16 -3.01 4.20
C LEU A 333 -14.09 -3.34 3.16
N ALA A 334 -14.22 -2.76 1.97
CA ALA A 334 -13.17 -2.81 0.96
C ALA A 334 -12.92 -1.41 0.41
N VAL A 335 -11.66 -1.08 0.14
CA VAL A 335 -11.25 0.28 -0.24
C VAL A 335 -10.36 0.25 -1.47
N GLY A 336 -10.79 0.92 -2.53
CA GLY A 336 -10.01 1.17 -3.74
C GLY A 336 -9.38 2.55 -3.72
N VAL A 337 -8.07 2.65 -3.89
CA VAL A 337 -7.34 3.92 -3.94
C VAL A 337 -6.88 4.21 -5.37
N ASP A 338 -7.26 5.38 -5.89
CA ASP A 338 -6.88 5.83 -7.23
C ASP A 338 -5.40 6.21 -7.34
N GLU A 339 -4.87 6.28 -8.56
CA GLU A 339 -3.51 6.75 -8.82
C GLU A 339 -3.31 8.19 -8.32
N THR A 340 -2.06 8.50 -7.93
CA THR A 340 -1.67 9.82 -7.40
C THR A 340 -2.55 10.28 -6.21
N THR A 341 -3.12 9.33 -5.48
CA THR A 341 -4.01 9.55 -4.32
C THR A 341 -3.57 8.64 -3.18
N ALA A 342 -3.74 9.09 -1.94
CA ALA A 342 -3.46 8.31 -0.75
C ALA A 342 -4.57 8.43 0.29
N LEU A 343 -4.90 7.29 0.90
CA LEU A 343 -5.69 7.21 2.11
C LEU A 343 -4.75 7.20 3.32
N VAL A 344 -4.93 8.13 4.25
CA VAL A 344 -4.09 8.29 5.44
C VAL A 344 -4.92 7.91 6.67
N VAL A 345 -4.49 6.92 7.44
CA VAL A 345 -5.35 6.23 8.42
C VAL A 345 -4.77 6.29 9.83
N ASN A 346 -5.59 6.70 10.79
CA ASN A 346 -5.36 6.45 12.21
C ASN A 346 -5.90 5.06 12.55
N LEU A 347 -5.00 4.15 12.91
CA LEU A 347 -5.39 2.80 13.28
C LEU A 347 -6.20 2.81 14.58
N ASP A 348 -5.89 3.58 15.61
CA ASP A 348 -6.54 3.47 16.91
C ASP A 348 -8.06 3.68 16.85
N ASN A 349 -8.50 4.71 16.12
CA ASN A 349 -9.90 5.12 16.07
C ASN A 349 -10.56 4.99 14.70
N GLY A 350 -9.86 4.58 13.65
CA GLY A 350 -10.45 4.43 12.30
C GLY A 350 -10.64 5.73 11.54
N ALA A 351 -10.23 6.87 12.10
CA ALA A 351 -10.25 8.15 11.40
C ALA A 351 -9.30 8.11 10.19
N PHE A 352 -9.72 8.73 9.09
CA PHE A 352 -8.92 8.79 7.87
C PHE A 352 -9.08 10.11 7.13
N ASP A 353 -8.07 10.40 6.31
CA ASP A 353 -8.03 11.54 5.38
C ASP A 353 -7.70 11.04 3.97
N VAL A 354 -8.30 11.66 2.96
CA VAL A 354 -7.96 11.43 1.55
C VAL A 354 -7.12 12.61 1.06
N ILE A 355 -5.94 12.33 0.50
CA ILE A 355 -5.05 13.34 -0.08
C ILE A 355 -4.62 12.94 -1.49
N GLY A 356 -4.18 13.91 -2.28
CA GLY A 356 -3.64 13.68 -3.63
C GLY A 356 -4.52 14.29 -4.72
N GLU A 357 -4.56 13.64 -5.89
CA GLU A 357 -5.17 14.18 -7.12
C GLU A 357 -6.63 13.74 -7.32
N HIS A 358 -6.98 12.50 -6.96
CA HIS A 358 -8.29 11.90 -7.21
C HIS A 358 -8.99 11.53 -5.90
N GLY A 359 -9.51 10.30 -5.79
CA GLY A 359 -10.30 9.88 -4.65
C GLY A 359 -10.10 8.43 -4.23
N VAL A 360 -10.92 8.04 -3.27
CA VAL A 360 -10.95 6.71 -2.65
C VAL A 360 -12.37 6.19 -2.75
N PHE A 361 -12.50 4.97 -3.25
CA PHE A 361 -13.76 4.25 -3.41
C PHE A 361 -13.94 3.28 -2.24
N ILE A 362 -14.96 3.50 -1.43
CA ILE A 362 -15.29 2.67 -0.27
C ILE A 362 -16.50 1.82 -0.62
N VAL A 363 -16.35 0.50 -0.43
CA VAL A 363 -17.40 -0.50 -0.54
C VAL A 363 -17.73 -1.01 0.86
N ARG A 364 -19.02 -1.03 1.21
CA ARG A 364 -19.53 -1.63 2.45
C ARG A 364 -20.65 -2.61 2.16
N ASP A 365 -20.72 -3.64 2.98
CA ASP A 365 -21.82 -4.62 3.03
C ASP A 365 -22.17 -5.18 1.64
N ALA A 366 -21.14 -5.53 0.86
CA ALA A 366 -21.32 -6.12 -0.46
C ALA A 366 -21.92 -7.53 -0.32
N THR A 367 -22.93 -7.84 -1.14
CA THR A 367 -23.65 -9.10 -1.12
C THR A 367 -23.90 -9.61 -2.54
N VAL A 368 -23.78 -10.92 -2.71
CA VAL A 368 -24.14 -11.60 -3.95
C VAL A 368 -25.66 -11.62 -4.08
N GLN A 369 -26.16 -11.30 -5.27
CA GLN A 369 -27.56 -11.33 -5.68
C GLN A 369 -27.72 -12.29 -6.87
N ASP A 370 -28.96 -12.64 -7.23
CA ASP A 370 -29.24 -13.60 -8.31
C ASP A 370 -28.63 -13.19 -9.67
N ASP A 371 -28.53 -11.89 -9.94
CA ASP A 371 -28.04 -11.32 -11.21
C ASP A 371 -26.83 -10.38 -11.05
N GLY A 372 -26.21 -10.32 -9.86
CA GLY A 372 -25.06 -9.43 -9.65
C GLY A 372 -24.62 -9.25 -8.21
N VAL A 373 -24.08 -8.07 -7.91
CA VAL A 373 -23.59 -7.69 -6.59
C VAL A 373 -24.27 -6.39 -6.16
N ALA A 374 -24.82 -6.37 -4.95
CA ALA A 374 -25.33 -5.17 -4.30
C ALA A 374 -24.36 -4.73 -3.20
N ALA A 375 -24.03 -3.44 -3.15
CA ALA A 375 -23.16 -2.88 -2.11
C ALA A 375 -23.48 -1.40 -1.85
N GLN A 376 -23.12 -0.91 -0.66
CA GLN A 376 -23.06 0.51 -0.39
C GLN A 376 -21.72 1.05 -0.89
N VAL A 377 -21.77 2.14 -1.66
CA VAL A 377 -20.58 2.70 -2.31
C VAL A 377 -20.48 4.19 -1.98
N SER A 378 -19.28 4.63 -1.63
CA SER A 378 -18.92 6.04 -1.50
C SER A 378 -17.64 6.32 -2.26
N TYR A 379 -17.60 7.41 -3.03
CA TYR A 379 -16.37 7.91 -3.64
C TYR A 379 -15.99 9.23 -3.00
N LEU A 380 -14.86 9.24 -2.29
CA LEU A 380 -14.39 10.36 -1.49
C LEU A 380 -13.20 11.02 -2.19
N TRP A 381 -13.37 12.28 -2.58
CA TRP A 381 -12.32 13.06 -3.22
C TRP A 381 -11.24 13.52 -2.24
N SER A 382 -10.07 13.86 -2.76
CA SER A 382 -9.00 14.55 -2.02
C SER A 382 -9.55 15.73 -1.19
N GLY A 383 -9.12 15.80 0.08
CA GLY A 383 -9.62 16.73 1.09
C GLY A 383 -10.77 16.16 1.95
N ALA A 384 -11.36 15.03 1.58
CA ALA A 384 -12.33 14.34 2.42
C ALA A 384 -11.67 13.73 3.66
N HIS A 385 -12.43 13.67 4.75
CA HIS A 385 -12.09 13.00 5.99
C HIS A 385 -13.28 12.16 6.44
N GLY A 386 -13.03 11.14 7.26
CA GLY A 386 -14.07 10.27 7.78
C GLY A 386 -13.56 9.34 8.86
N ASP A 387 -14.40 8.38 9.25
CA ASP A 387 -14.08 7.35 10.22
C ASP A 387 -14.70 6.02 9.76
N PHE A 388 -13.90 4.96 9.70
CA PHE A 388 -14.38 3.63 9.30
C PHE A 388 -15.39 3.01 10.28
N ASN A 389 -15.41 3.45 11.54
CA ASN A 389 -16.31 2.95 12.59
C ASN A 389 -17.68 3.63 12.58
N MET A 390 -17.79 4.81 11.96
CA MET A 390 -19.08 5.49 11.79
C MET A 390 -19.79 4.89 10.56
N ARG A 391 -21.05 4.49 10.76
CA ARG A 391 -21.92 3.95 9.69
C ARG A 391 -22.69 5.07 9.01
#